data_AF-A0A1H4YKV0-F1
#
_entry.id   AF-A0A1H4YKV0-F1
#
_cell.length_a   1.000
_cell.length_b   1.000
_cell.length_c   1.000
_cell.angle_alpha   90.00
_cell.angle_beta   90.00
_cell.angle_gamma   90.00
#
_symmetry.space_group_name_H-M   'P 1'
#
loop_
_entity.id
_entity.type
_entity.pdbx_description
1 polymer ?
#
loop_
_entity_poly.entity_id
_entity_poly.type
_entity_poly.pdbx_seq_one_letter_code
_entity_poly.pdbx_strand_id
1 'polypeptide(L)' 'MRTEKQTYRGYEIQVTNDPALWQAAIYRTSPTLPEIDWVALNIRAGSASPALQEAKQEIDRVLWSQ' A
#
# COMPACT_ATOMS: atom_id res chain seq x y z
N MET A 1 -17.75 -3.26 -2.64
CA MET A 1 -16.28 -3.10 -2.56
C MET A 1 -16.00 -1.93 -1.64
N ARG A 2 -15.32 -2.17 -0.51
CA ARG A 2 -14.91 -1.11 0.42
C ARG A 2 -13.43 -0.81 0.15
N THR A 3 -13.12 0.46 -0.10
CA THR A 3 -11.75 0.94 -0.23
C THR A 3 -11.44 1.85 0.95
N GLU A 4 -10.40 1.52 1.69
CA GLU A 4 -9.91 2.30 2.82
C GLU A 4 -8.64 3.03 2.40
N LYS A 5 -8.59 4.35 2.61
CA LYS A 5 -7.44 5.17 2.24
C LYS A 5 -6.70 5.59 3.51
N GLN A 6 -5.37 5.51 3.47
CA GLN A 6 -4.53 5.98 4.56
C GLN A 6 -3.25 6.59 4.00
N THR A 7 -2.87 7.75 4.52
CA THR A 7 -1.58 8.36 4.19
C THR A 7 -0.48 7.85 5.13
N TYR A 8 0.68 7.51 4.59
CA TYR A 8 1.86 7.08 5.34
C TYR A 8 3.14 7.62 4.69
N ARG A 9 3.94 8.41 5.43
CA ARG A 9 5.23 8.99 4.97
C ARG A 9 5.19 9.71 3.61
N GLY A 10 4.08 10.37 3.29
CA GLY A 10 3.91 11.04 2.00
C GLY A 10 3.40 10.13 0.87
N TYR A 11 3.06 8.88 1.16
CA TYR A 11 2.35 8.00 0.23
C TYR A 11 0.89 7.86 0.64
N GLU A 12 -0.02 7.74 -0.31
CA GLU A 12 -1.39 7.30 -0.09
C GLU A 12 -1.45 5.79 -0.33
N ILE A 13 -1.95 5.05 0.65
CA ILE A 13 -2.22 3.61 0.58
C ILE A 13 -3.73 3.45 0.41
N GLN A 14 -4.15 2.77 -0.66
CA GLN A 14 -5.54 2.38 -0.88
C GLN A 14 -5.67 0.89 -0.70
N VAL A 15 -6.43 0.47 0.30
CA VAL A 15 -6.71 -0.94 0.58
C VAL A 15 -8.11 -1.27 0.10
N THR A 16 -8.23 -2.13 -0.91
CA THR A 16 -9.51 -2.54 -1.50
C THR A 16 -9.84 -3.97 -1.12
N ASN A 17 -11.06 -4.17 -0.61
CA ASN A 17 -11.63 -5.50 -0.44
C ASN A 17 -12.19 -5.99 -1.77
N ASP A 18 -11.49 -6.94 -2.38
CA ASP A 18 -12.00 -7.78 -3.47
C ASP A 18 -12.56 -9.08 -2.83
N PRO A 19 -13.72 -9.61 -3.30
CA PRO A 19 -14.39 -10.75 -2.67
C PRO A 19 -13.53 -12.02 -2.50
N ALA A 20 -12.36 -12.12 -3.15
CA ALA A 20 -11.41 -13.20 -2.93
C ALA A 20 -10.11 -12.77 -2.20
N LEU A 21 -9.76 -11.48 -2.18
CA LEU A 21 -8.44 -10.97 -1.79
C LEU A 21 -8.50 -9.53 -1.24
N TRP A 22 -7.57 -9.17 -0.35
CA TRP A 22 -7.33 -7.77 -0.03
C TRP A 22 -6.14 -7.27 -0.85
N GLN A 23 -6.32 -6.13 -1.52
CA GLN A 23 -5.26 -5.51 -2.32
C GLN A 23 -4.89 -4.18 -1.68
N ALA A 24 -3.60 -3.88 -1.60
CA ALA A 24 -3.11 -2.56 -1.26
C ALA A 24 -2.39 -1.95 -2.47
N ALA A 25 -2.75 -0.73 -2.82
CA ALA A 25 -2.08 0.08 -3.83
C ALA A 25 -1.42 1.29 -3.15
N ILE A 26 -0.20 1.62 -3.57
CA ILE A 26 0.61 2.69 -3.00
C ILE A 26 0.81 3.79 -4.04
N TYR A 27 0.48 5.02 -3.68
CA TYR A 27 0.56 6.19 -4.55
C TYR A 27 1.46 7.24 -3.91
N ARG A 28 2.44 7.77 -4.64
CA ARG A 28 3.20 8.94 -4.18
C ARG A 28 2.30 10.18 -4.19
N THR A 29 2.33 10.98 -3.12
CA THR A 29 1.61 12.27 -3.10
C THR A 29 2.47 13.44 -3.57
N SER A 30 3.79 13.23 -3.73
CA SER A 30 4.76 14.21 -4.23
C SER A 30 5.68 13.58 -5.29
N PRO A 31 6.07 14.32 -6.34
CA PRO A 31 7.04 13.85 -7.34
C PRO A 31 8.47 13.70 -6.79
N THR A 32 8.78 14.27 -5.63
CA THR A 32 10.09 14.13 -4.96
C THR A 32 10.25 12.80 -4.23
N LEU A 33 9.16 12.02 -4.10
CA LEU A 33 9.20 10.72 -3.47
C LEU A 33 9.67 9.64 -4.45
N PRO A 34 10.40 8.62 -3.96
CA PRO A 34 10.76 7.46 -4.75
C PRO A 34 9.55 6.84 -5.45
N GLU A 35 9.78 6.34 -6.65
CA GLU A 35 8.79 5.52 -7.31
C GLU A 35 8.76 4.15 -6.64
N ILE A 36 7.60 3.80 -6.09
CA ILE A 36 7.28 2.44 -5.67
C ILE A 36 6.51 1.87 -6.86
N ASP A 37 7.18 0.99 -7.62
CA ASP A 37 6.56 0.23 -8.71
C ASP A 37 5.27 -0.37 -8.16
N TRP A 38 4.14 -0.16 -8.84
CA TRP A 38 2.80 -0.38 -8.30
C TRP A 38 2.61 -1.85 -7.89
N VAL A 39 3.03 -2.19 -6.68
CA VAL A 39 2.83 -3.51 -6.13
C VAL A 39 1.39 -3.51 -5.65
N ALA A 40 0.48 -3.94 -6.53
CA ALA A 40 -0.77 -4.54 -6.08
C ALA A 40 -0.36 -5.78 -5.28
N LEU A 41 -0.02 -5.55 -4.01
CA LEU A 41 0.30 -6.60 -3.08
C LEU A 41 -0.99 -7.40 -2.93
N ASN A 42 -1.10 -8.48 -3.71
CA ASN A 42 -2.21 -9.42 -3.70
C ASN A 42 -2.11 -10.23 -2.41
N ILE A 43 -2.49 -9.61 -1.30
CA ILE A 43 -2.33 -10.19 0.02
C ILE A 43 -3.58 -11.01 0.31
N ARG A 44 -3.37 -12.33 0.37
CA ARG A 44 -4.39 -13.28 0.83
C ARG A 44 -4.60 -13.12 2.33
N ALA A 45 -5.30 -12.07 2.74
CA ALA A 45 -5.64 -11.82 4.13
C ALA A 45 -7.15 -11.95 4.36
N GLY A 46 -7.56 -12.30 5.58
CA GLY A 46 -8.97 -12.23 5.98
C GLY A 46 -9.43 -10.80 6.31
N SER A 47 -8.53 -9.81 6.30
CA SER A 47 -8.78 -8.44 6.76
C SER A 47 -7.89 -7.41 6.04
N ALA A 48 -8.22 -6.12 6.19
CA ALA A 48 -7.47 -4.99 5.62
C ALA A 48 -6.09 -4.77 6.26
N SER A 49 -5.94 -5.14 7.55
CA SER A 49 -4.76 -4.80 8.34
C SER A 49 -3.45 -5.39 7.81
N PRO A 50 -3.39 -6.66 7.38
CA PRO A 50 -2.19 -7.22 6.76
C PRO A 50 -1.85 -6.51 5.45
N ALA A 51 -2.85 -6.21 4.62
CA ALA A 51 -2.65 -5.48 3.37
C ALA A 51 -2.03 -4.09 3.60
N LEU A 52 -2.51 -3.38 4.62
CA LEU A 52 -1.98 -2.10 5.04
C LEU A 52 -0.56 -2.20 5.63
N GLN A 53 -0.27 -3.24 6.41
CA GLN A 53 1.03 -3.41 7.06
C GLN A 53 2.13 -3.71 6.04
N GLU A 54 1.88 -4.59 5.10
CA GLU A 54 2.82 -4.91 4.02
C GLU A 54 3.09 -3.67 3.15
N ALA A 55 2.05 -2.89 2.84
CA ALA A 55 2.22 -1.64 2.10
C ALA A 55 3.13 -0.63 2.83
N LYS A 56 3.02 -0.55 4.17
CA LYS A 56 3.91 0.30 4.98
C LYS A 56 5.35 -0.22 4.98
N GLN A 57 5.54 -1.53 5.09
CA GLN A 57 6.88 -2.14 5.04
C GLN A 57 7.55 -1.90 3.70
N GLU A 58 6.80 -1.97 2.59
CA GLU A 58 7.33 -1.68 1.26
C GLU A 58 7.77 -0.21 1.14
N ILE A 59 6.96 0.73 1.65
CA ILE A 59 7.34 2.15 1.74
C ILE A 59 8.61 2.33 2.57
N ASP A 60 8.69 1.72 3.75
CA ASP A 60 9.88 1.81 4.62
C ASP A 60 11.12 1.21 3.92
N ARG A 61 10.99 0.08 3.22
CA ARG A 61 12.07 -0.57 2.48
C ARG A 61 12.64 0.34 1.39
N VAL A 62 11.77 0.95 0.58
CA VAL A 62 12.20 1.84 -0.51
C VAL A 62 12.85 3.11 0.04
N LEU A 63 12.31 3.68 1.11
CA LEU A 63 12.89 4.86 1.76
C LEU A 63 14.23 4.58 2.46
N TRP A 64 14.46 3.36 2.95
CA TRP A 64 15.73 2.94 3.55
C TRP A 64 16.78 2.50 2.53
N SER A 65 16.38 2.17 1.32
CA SER A 65 17.30 1.79 0.24
C SER A 65 17.89 3.00 -0.52
N GLN A 66 17.61 4.23 -0.06
CA GLN A 66 18.20 5.49 -0.55
C GLN A 66 19.27 6.01 0.40
#